data_AF-A0A6C0HWV8-F1
#
_entry.id   AF-A0A6C0HWV8-F1
#
_cell.length_a   1.000
_cell.length_b   1.000
_cell.length_c   1.000
_cell.angle_alpha   90.00
_cell.angle_beta   90.00
_cell.angle_gamma   90.00
#
_symmetry.space_group_name_H-M   'P 1'
#
loop_
_entity.id
_entity.type
_entity.pdbx_description
1 polymer ?
#
loop_
_entity_poly.entity_id
_entity_poly.type
_entity_poly.pdbx_seq_one_letter_code
_entity_poly.pdbx_strand_id
1 'polypeptide(L)'
;MPSFKPKATKKIKISKKNSTTLDGKHKEFVNEFHKDELDSIPKLKMERENIKQILENNVIEKTLTIEQELDHKDRLNEIKDSIKSLKLKKKEYFLDNSQFIFDYFENKKNISNNEPKNTSTSKNKLLDNFFKIKSENVQNVIENKNNNIFQKYLSNIDESFLDVNSFIRPADICKSCYKGELIPMDDEGVLICNVCSTNVKYLIENEKPSYKEPPKEVCFYAYKKINHFKEILAQFQGKETTQIPVDVVESLKQQIKKERVDINNITYYKVKELLKKLGYNKYYEHINFIKDKLGFKPPIISQDLEETLCNFFMEIQYPYAKHCPDYRVNFLHYYYVLYKLFELLGETHYLPEIPMLKDREKLIEQDTIWKKICEELDWEFLATI
;
A
#
# COMPACT_ATOMS: atom_id res chain seq x y z
N MET A 1 21.46 -53.35 24.64
CA MET A 1 20.49 -52.28 24.36
C MET A 1 21.23 -51.04 23.89
N PRO A 2 21.07 -50.58 22.64
CA PRO A 2 21.73 -49.37 22.17
C PRO A 2 20.98 -48.14 22.72
N SER A 3 21.70 -47.30 23.44
CA SER A 3 21.24 -46.03 24.01
C SER A 3 20.89 -45.04 22.90
N PHE A 4 19.61 -44.93 22.56
CA PHE A 4 19.07 -43.86 21.73
C PHE A 4 19.24 -42.51 22.46
N LYS A 5 20.25 -41.72 22.06
CA LYS A 5 20.27 -40.28 22.37
C LYS A 5 19.41 -39.56 21.33
N PRO A 6 18.27 -38.94 21.70
CA PRO A 6 17.49 -38.16 20.76
C PRO A 6 18.31 -36.94 20.32
N LYS A 7 18.64 -36.84 19.02
CA LYS A 7 19.17 -35.61 18.44
C LYS A 7 18.05 -34.58 18.44
N ALA A 8 18.23 -33.47 19.16
CA ALA A 8 17.29 -32.36 19.13
C ALA A 8 17.23 -31.75 17.72
N THR A 9 16.17 -32.04 16.98
CA THR A 9 15.91 -31.53 15.62
C THR A 9 15.18 -30.19 15.61
N LYS A 10 15.35 -29.36 16.64
CA LYS A 10 14.88 -27.96 16.57
C LYS A 10 15.98 -27.10 15.98
N LYS A 11 15.96 -26.93 14.65
CA LYS A 11 16.67 -25.81 14.01
C LYS A 11 16.04 -24.53 14.58
N ILE A 12 16.74 -23.87 15.51
CA ILE A 12 16.33 -22.58 16.05
C ILE A 12 16.38 -21.61 14.86
N LYS A 13 15.21 -21.23 14.33
CA LYS A 13 15.10 -20.17 13.33
C LYS A 13 15.30 -18.83 14.06
N ILE A 14 16.56 -18.43 14.20
CA ILE A 14 16.92 -17.09 14.67
C ILE A 14 16.74 -16.15 13.47
N SER A 15 16.03 -15.03 13.66
CA SER A 15 15.94 -14.00 12.62
C SER A 15 17.35 -13.48 12.30
N LYS A 16 17.69 -13.29 11.02
CA LYS A 16 19.01 -12.73 10.62
C LYS A 16 19.30 -11.40 11.33
N LYS A 17 18.25 -10.64 11.68
CA LYS A 17 18.35 -9.40 12.45
C LYS A 17 18.95 -9.60 13.85
N ASN A 18 18.62 -10.72 14.53
CA ASN A 18 19.08 -10.98 15.88
C ASN A 18 20.46 -11.66 15.95
N SER A 19 21.02 -12.14 14.83
CA SER A 19 22.37 -12.74 14.80
C SER A 19 23.44 -11.78 14.30
N THR A 20 23.07 -10.53 14.00
CA THR A 20 23.99 -9.54 13.44
C THR A 20 24.80 -8.93 14.59
N THR A 21 26.13 -8.95 14.50
CA THR A 21 27.02 -8.31 15.49
C THR A 21 27.54 -6.99 14.96
N LEU A 22 27.85 -6.04 15.85
CA LEU A 22 28.48 -4.76 15.47
C LEU A 22 29.78 -5.02 14.71
N ASP A 23 30.61 -5.92 15.25
CA ASP A 23 31.86 -6.38 14.62
C ASP A 23 31.64 -6.90 13.20
N GLY A 24 30.62 -7.76 13.00
CA GLY A 24 30.31 -8.33 11.69
C GLY A 24 29.90 -7.27 10.69
N LYS A 25 28.96 -6.40 11.06
CA LYS A 25 28.48 -5.33 10.17
C LYS A 25 29.54 -4.29 9.88
N HIS A 26 30.28 -3.86 10.89
CA HIS A 26 31.37 -2.91 10.71
C HIS A 26 32.44 -3.48 9.77
N LYS A 27 32.81 -4.76 9.94
CA LYS A 27 33.76 -5.45 9.06
C LYS A 27 33.25 -5.58 7.62
N GLU A 28 31.94 -5.80 7.42
CA GLU A 28 31.33 -5.79 6.09
C GLU A 28 31.51 -4.43 5.40
N PHE A 29 31.17 -3.32 6.08
CA PHE A 29 31.36 -1.97 5.53
C PHE A 29 32.83 -1.63 5.28
N VAL A 30 33.73 -1.99 6.20
CA VAL A 30 35.17 -1.77 6.03
C VAL A 30 35.71 -2.55 4.84
N ASN A 31 35.28 -3.81 4.64
CA ASN A 31 35.65 -4.60 3.47
C ASN A 31 35.09 -4.02 2.17
N GLU A 32 33.87 -3.49 2.18
CA GLU A 32 33.26 -2.80 1.04
C GLU A 32 34.08 -1.56 0.67
N PHE A 33 34.41 -0.71 1.64
CA PHE A 33 35.26 0.46 1.40
C PHE A 33 36.65 0.09 0.92
N HIS A 34 37.25 -0.99 1.43
CA HIS A 34 38.53 -1.48 0.93
C HIS A 34 38.44 -1.94 -0.52
N LYS A 35 37.38 -2.66 -0.89
CA LYS A 35 37.13 -3.05 -2.27
C LYS A 35 36.92 -1.84 -3.17
N ASP A 36 36.21 -0.83 -2.69
CA ASP A 36 36.01 0.41 -3.45
C ASP A 36 37.31 1.19 -3.64
N GLU A 37 38.19 1.21 -2.64
CA GLU A 37 39.49 1.88 -2.73
C GLU A 37 40.52 1.15 -3.59
N LEU A 38 40.55 -0.18 -3.55
CA LEU A 38 41.54 -1.00 -4.25
C LEU A 38 41.11 -1.41 -5.66
N ASP A 39 39.82 -1.64 -5.90
CA ASP A 39 39.31 -2.12 -7.19
C ASP A 39 38.46 -1.06 -7.91
N SER A 40 37.37 -0.59 -7.27
CA SER A 40 36.35 0.21 -7.96
C SER A 40 36.89 1.58 -8.39
N ILE A 41 37.51 2.33 -7.47
CA ILE A 41 38.05 3.67 -7.75
C ILE A 41 39.23 3.62 -8.73
N PRO A 42 40.20 2.68 -8.63
CA PRO A 42 41.27 2.56 -9.62
C PRO A 42 40.76 2.19 -11.01
N LYS A 43 39.80 1.28 -11.14
CA LYS A 43 39.18 0.95 -12.43
C LYS A 43 38.49 2.15 -13.06
N LEU A 44 37.69 2.88 -12.29
CA LEU A 44 37.03 4.10 -12.72
C LEU A 44 38.04 5.20 -13.12
N LYS A 45 39.17 5.29 -12.42
CA LYS A 45 40.27 6.21 -12.81
C LYS A 45 40.95 5.78 -14.11
N MET A 46 41.21 4.49 -14.31
CA MET A 46 41.78 3.98 -15.57
C MET A 46 40.82 4.21 -16.74
N GLU A 47 39.53 3.93 -16.56
CA GLU A 47 38.48 4.20 -17.56
C GLU A 47 38.45 5.69 -17.90
N ARG A 48 38.53 6.56 -16.88
CA ARG A 48 38.60 8.01 -17.07
C ARG A 48 39.81 8.45 -17.88
N GLU A 49 41.01 7.92 -17.61
CA GLU A 49 42.21 8.27 -18.37
C GLU A 49 42.15 7.71 -19.79
N ASN A 50 41.58 6.53 -20.01
CA ASN A 50 41.36 5.98 -21.36
C ASN A 50 40.40 6.86 -22.17
N ILE A 51 39.28 7.30 -21.58
CA ILE A 51 38.31 8.17 -22.28
C ILE A 51 38.94 9.53 -22.58
N LYS A 52 39.77 10.08 -21.68
CA LYS A 52 40.53 11.30 -21.97
C LYS A 52 41.50 11.13 -23.14
N GLN A 53 42.25 10.03 -23.18
CA GLN A 53 43.15 9.74 -24.30
C GLN A 53 42.39 9.60 -25.62
N ILE A 54 41.21 8.96 -25.61
CA ILE A 54 40.34 8.86 -26.78
C ILE A 54 39.89 10.25 -27.25
N LEU A 55 39.49 11.13 -26.32
CA LEU A 55 39.10 12.50 -26.64
C LEU A 55 40.29 13.34 -27.14
N GLU A 56 41.47 13.21 -26.54
CA GLU A 56 42.70 13.92 -26.97
C GLU A 56 43.15 13.47 -28.36
N ASN A 57 43.12 12.16 -28.66
CA ASN A 57 43.45 11.63 -29.98
C ASN A 57 42.43 12.07 -31.03
N ASN A 58 41.15 12.15 -30.68
CA ASN A 58 40.10 12.62 -31.58
C ASN A 58 40.26 14.11 -31.96
N VAL A 59 40.83 14.95 -31.08
CA VAL A 59 41.14 16.35 -31.44
C VAL A 59 42.15 16.43 -32.59
N ILE A 60 43.05 15.44 -32.71
CA ILE A 60 44.11 15.37 -33.71
C ILE A 60 43.63 14.68 -35.00
N GLU A 61 42.92 13.55 -34.86
CA GLU A 61 42.55 12.68 -35.99
C GLU A 61 41.13 12.91 -36.53
N LYS A 62 40.26 13.63 -35.79
CA LYS A 62 38.83 13.86 -36.12
C LYS A 62 38.10 12.59 -36.54
N THR A 63 38.25 11.53 -35.76
CA THR A 63 37.75 10.19 -36.07
C THR A 63 36.36 9.91 -35.47
N LEU A 64 35.94 10.64 -34.43
CA LEU A 64 34.64 10.40 -33.76
C LEU A 64 33.53 11.33 -34.27
N THR A 65 32.30 10.83 -34.22
CA THR A 65 31.09 11.59 -34.50
C THR A 65 30.75 12.51 -33.32
N ILE A 66 30.06 13.64 -33.58
CA ILE A 66 29.65 14.61 -32.54
C ILE A 66 28.87 13.94 -31.39
N GLU A 67 28.01 12.96 -31.71
CA GLU A 67 27.25 12.19 -30.71
C GLU A 67 28.16 11.37 -29.79
N GLN A 68 29.16 10.68 -30.35
CA GLN A 68 30.12 9.88 -29.59
C GLN A 68 31.02 10.74 -28.69
N GLU A 69 31.36 11.97 -29.12
CA GLU A 69 32.11 12.92 -28.30
C GLU A 69 31.29 13.38 -27.08
N LEU A 70 29.99 13.59 -27.25
CA LEU A 70 29.07 13.95 -26.15
C LEU A 70 28.90 12.78 -25.18
N ASP A 71 28.70 11.56 -25.67
CA ASP A 71 28.60 10.35 -24.84
C ASP A 71 29.85 10.14 -23.97
N HIS A 72 31.04 10.37 -24.54
CA HIS A 72 32.30 10.29 -23.79
C HIS A 72 32.42 11.38 -22.72
N LYS A 73 31.93 12.61 -22.97
CA LYS A 73 31.91 13.69 -21.98
C LYS A 73 30.90 13.41 -20.86
N ASP A 74 29.74 12.88 -21.18
CA ASP A 74 28.73 12.50 -20.19
C ASP A 74 29.24 11.35 -19.32
N ARG A 75 29.87 10.35 -19.92
CA ARG A 75 30.50 9.25 -19.19
C ARG A 75 31.61 9.73 -18.25
N LEU A 76 32.39 10.74 -18.62
CA LEU A 76 33.39 11.35 -17.73
C LEU A 76 32.76 12.01 -16.49
N ASN A 77 31.60 12.66 -16.67
CA ASN A 77 30.86 13.25 -15.56
C ASN A 77 30.28 12.17 -14.65
N GLU A 78 29.69 11.12 -15.21
CA GLU A 78 29.20 9.96 -14.43
C GLU A 78 30.29 9.30 -13.60
N ILE A 79 31.47 9.08 -14.19
CA ILE A 79 32.62 8.50 -13.49
C ILE A 79 33.07 9.43 -12.34
N LYS A 80 33.09 10.74 -12.56
CA LYS A 80 33.45 11.73 -11.54
C LYS A 80 32.46 11.71 -10.37
N ASP A 81 31.17 11.66 -10.66
CA ASP A 81 30.11 11.61 -9.66
C ASP A 81 30.11 10.28 -8.90
N SER A 82 30.38 9.17 -9.59
CA SER A 82 30.54 7.84 -8.98
C SER A 82 31.74 7.78 -8.02
N ILE A 83 32.88 8.37 -8.40
CA ILE A 83 34.05 8.45 -7.50
C ILE A 83 33.74 9.34 -6.29
N LYS A 84 32.98 10.43 -6.49
CA LYS A 84 32.59 11.34 -5.42
C LYS A 84 31.62 10.68 -4.45
N SER A 85 30.61 9.95 -4.94
CA SER A 85 29.63 9.25 -4.12
C SER A 85 30.26 8.14 -3.28
N LEU A 86 31.17 7.33 -3.85
CA LEU A 86 31.90 6.29 -3.10
C LEU A 86 32.73 6.88 -1.95
N LYS A 87 33.42 8.00 -2.19
CA LYS A 87 34.18 8.69 -1.13
C LYS A 87 33.28 9.31 -0.07
N LEU A 88 32.13 9.85 -0.48
CA LEU A 88 31.16 10.46 0.43
C LEU A 88 30.53 9.39 1.34
N LYS A 89 30.12 8.25 0.78
CA LYS A 89 29.58 7.10 1.51
C LYS A 89 30.51 6.64 2.64
N LYS A 90 31.81 6.53 2.35
CA LYS A 90 32.83 6.21 3.37
C LYS A 90 32.87 7.27 4.47
N LYS A 91 32.87 8.55 4.10
CA LYS A 91 32.96 9.67 5.06
C LYS A 91 31.73 9.75 5.97
N GLU A 92 30.53 9.70 5.41
CA GLU A 92 29.25 9.75 6.15
C GLU A 92 29.16 8.60 7.14
N TYR A 93 29.48 7.38 6.70
CA TYR A 93 29.49 6.21 7.58
C TYR A 93 30.38 6.42 8.82
N PHE A 94 31.61 6.92 8.66
CA PHE A 94 32.50 7.15 9.79
C PHE A 94 32.06 8.35 10.65
N LEU A 95 31.49 9.41 10.07
CA LEU A 95 31.00 10.54 10.85
C LEU A 95 29.87 10.11 11.79
N ASP A 96 28.89 9.35 11.28
CA ASP A 96 27.70 9.00 12.03
C ASP A 96 27.93 7.84 13.03
N ASN A 97 28.93 6.98 12.76
CA ASN A 97 29.14 5.77 13.53
C ASN A 97 30.44 5.75 14.36
N SER A 98 31.38 6.66 14.14
CA SER A 98 32.70 6.64 14.82
C SER A 98 32.61 6.61 16.35
N GLN A 99 31.71 7.41 16.93
CA GLN A 99 31.52 7.46 18.38
C GLN A 99 31.03 6.11 18.93
N PHE A 100 30.01 5.52 18.29
CA PHE A 100 29.44 4.24 18.74
C PHE A 100 30.41 3.08 18.56
N ILE A 101 31.18 3.09 17.47
CA ILE A 101 32.22 2.09 17.20
C ILE A 101 33.34 2.20 18.25
N PHE A 102 33.80 3.43 18.54
CA PHE A 102 34.84 3.67 19.52
C PHE A 102 34.41 3.23 20.92
N ASP A 103 33.22 3.64 21.36
CA ASP A 103 32.67 3.27 22.66
C ASP A 103 32.49 1.74 22.79
N TYR A 104 32.06 1.07 21.72
CA TYR A 104 31.94 -0.38 21.68
C TYR A 104 33.28 -1.10 21.86
N PHE A 105 34.32 -0.68 21.13
CA PHE A 105 35.64 -1.32 21.22
C PHE A 105 36.38 -0.97 22.50
N GLU A 106 36.25 0.25 23.03
CA GLU A 106 36.78 0.62 24.35
C GLU A 106 36.11 -0.20 25.46
N ASN A 107 34.79 -0.37 25.43
CA ASN A 107 34.09 -1.23 26.39
C ASN A 107 34.54 -2.69 26.29
N LYS A 108 34.72 -3.21 25.07
CA LYS A 108 35.23 -4.58 24.84
C LYS A 108 36.66 -4.76 25.35
N LYS A 109 37.52 -3.75 25.18
CA LYS A 109 38.89 -3.71 25.68
C LYS A 109 38.94 -3.61 27.20
N ASN A 110 38.06 -2.81 27.82
CA ASN A 110 37.93 -2.73 29.27
C ASN A 110 37.45 -4.06 29.88
N ILE A 111 36.60 -4.81 29.16
CA ILE A 111 36.19 -6.17 29.55
C ILE A 111 37.37 -7.16 29.44
N SER A 112 38.21 -7.05 28.40
CA SER A 112 39.37 -7.94 28.21
C SER A 112 40.54 -7.63 29.14
N ASN A 113 40.74 -6.35 29.52
CA ASN A 113 41.89 -5.87 30.28
C ASN A 113 41.63 -5.73 31.79
N ASN A 114 40.81 -6.61 32.39
CA ASN A 114 40.69 -6.69 33.85
C ASN A 114 41.99 -7.24 34.50
N GLU A 115 43.07 -6.45 34.45
CA GLU A 115 44.03 -6.38 35.55
C GLU A 115 43.44 -5.51 36.68
N PRO A 116 43.59 -5.92 37.94
CA PRO A 116 42.78 -5.44 39.04
C PRO A 116 43.31 -4.10 39.55
N LYS A 117 42.52 -3.04 39.46
CA LYS A 117 42.69 -1.92 40.38
C LYS A 117 41.52 -1.88 41.36
N ASN A 118 41.86 -2.45 42.51
CA ASN A 118 41.33 -2.22 43.86
C ASN A 118 40.36 -3.27 44.43
N THR A 119 40.93 -3.93 45.46
CA THR A 119 40.35 -4.68 46.59
C THR A 119 39.76 -6.07 46.31
N SER A 120 40.67 -7.05 46.38
CA SER A 120 40.57 -8.32 47.13
C SER A 120 39.30 -9.17 46.96
N THR A 121 39.32 -10.08 45.98
CA THR A 121 38.88 -11.51 46.04
C THR A 121 38.75 -12.05 44.59
N SER A 122 39.86 -12.44 43.96
CA SER A 122 39.88 -12.82 42.53
C SER A 122 39.68 -14.31 42.22
N LYS A 123 39.68 -15.21 43.21
CA LYS A 123 39.33 -16.63 42.97
C LYS A 123 37.83 -16.92 43.07
N ASN A 124 37.07 -16.08 43.76
CA ASN A 124 35.64 -16.29 43.95
C ASN A 124 34.81 -15.81 42.75
N LYS A 125 35.22 -14.77 42.01
CA LYS A 125 34.42 -14.23 40.87
C LYS A 125 34.20 -15.20 39.71
N LEU A 126 35.14 -16.10 39.42
CA LEU A 126 34.96 -17.15 38.39
C LEU A 126 33.97 -18.23 38.83
N LEU A 127 33.99 -18.56 40.13
CA LEU A 127 33.02 -19.48 40.73
C LEU A 127 31.65 -18.78 40.87
N ASP A 128 31.59 -17.51 41.25
CA ASP A 128 30.36 -16.73 41.38
C ASP A 128 29.65 -16.52 40.03
N ASN A 129 30.39 -16.35 38.92
CA ASN A 129 29.83 -16.32 37.56
C ASN A 129 29.35 -17.70 37.10
N PHE A 130 30.01 -18.79 37.53
CA PHE A 130 29.59 -20.17 37.23
C PHE A 130 28.34 -20.56 38.03
N PHE A 131 28.20 -20.05 39.25
CA PHE A 131 27.08 -20.34 40.17
C PHE A 131 25.99 -19.25 40.22
N LYS A 132 26.10 -18.16 39.44
CA LYS A 132 25.16 -17.01 39.45
C LYS A 132 24.91 -16.45 40.86
N ILE A 133 25.96 -16.33 41.68
CA ILE A 133 25.82 -15.81 43.05
C ILE A 133 26.02 -14.29 43.01
N LYS A 134 24.90 -13.58 42.84
CA LYS A 134 24.64 -12.16 43.15
C LYS A 134 25.77 -11.14 42.89
N SER A 135 25.70 -10.51 41.72
CA SER A 135 26.05 -9.09 41.54
C SER A 135 25.10 -8.41 40.54
N GLU A 136 23.79 -8.50 40.82
CA GLU A 136 22.72 -8.06 39.91
C GLU A 136 22.75 -6.55 39.58
N ASN A 137 23.41 -5.71 40.37
CA ASN A 137 23.33 -4.25 40.16
C ASN A 137 24.43 -3.66 39.26
N VAL A 138 25.59 -4.29 39.10
CA VAL A 138 26.72 -3.70 38.32
C VAL A 138 26.83 -4.31 36.92
N GLN A 139 26.61 -5.62 36.78
CA GLN A 139 26.61 -6.29 35.47
C GLN A 139 25.46 -5.80 34.58
N ASN A 140 24.25 -5.65 35.14
CA ASN A 140 23.07 -5.18 34.41
C ASN A 140 23.24 -3.75 33.85
N VAL A 141 23.97 -2.86 34.53
CA VAL A 141 24.19 -1.47 34.06
C VAL A 141 25.14 -1.43 32.86
N ILE A 142 26.16 -2.28 32.84
CA ILE A 142 27.14 -2.35 31.74
C ILE A 142 26.51 -3.04 30.52
N GLU A 143 25.76 -4.11 30.71
CA GLU A 143 25.02 -4.79 29.64
C GLU A 143 23.95 -3.89 29.01
N ASN A 144 23.19 -3.12 29.81
CA ASN A 144 22.21 -2.17 29.29
C ASN A 144 22.84 -1.01 28.50
N LYS A 145 24.02 -0.51 28.92
CA LYS A 145 24.76 0.51 28.16
C LYS A 145 25.25 -0.03 26.82
N ASN A 146 25.80 -1.24 26.79
CA ASN A 146 26.29 -1.87 25.57
C ASN A 146 25.14 -2.20 24.58
N ASN A 147 23.99 -2.65 25.08
CA ASN A 147 22.80 -2.88 24.27
C ASN A 147 22.28 -1.58 23.63
N ASN A 148 22.31 -0.46 24.37
CA ASN A 148 21.89 0.84 23.86
C ASN A 148 22.84 1.38 22.78
N ILE A 149 24.17 1.24 22.96
CA ILE A 149 25.17 1.61 21.93
C ILE A 149 24.96 0.77 20.66
N PHE A 150 24.73 -0.53 20.82
CA PHE A 150 24.48 -1.45 19.71
C PHE A 150 23.19 -1.12 18.94
N GLN A 151 22.09 -0.85 19.66
CA GLN A 151 20.81 -0.45 19.06
C GLN A 151 20.93 0.89 18.30
N LYS A 152 21.64 1.86 18.87
CA LYS A 152 21.89 3.17 18.23
C LYS A 152 22.74 3.05 16.96
N TYR A 153 23.78 2.22 16.98
CA TYR A 153 24.58 1.93 15.78
C TYR A 153 23.74 1.27 14.68
N LEU A 154 22.92 0.27 15.03
CA LEU A 154 22.07 -0.40 14.05
C LEU A 154 20.97 0.51 13.51
N SER A 155 20.37 1.38 14.33
CA SER A 155 19.37 2.34 13.86
C SER A 155 19.95 3.37 12.90
N ASN A 156 21.24 3.73 13.04
CA ASN A 156 21.92 4.64 12.12
C ASN A 156 22.24 3.99 10.76
N ILE A 157 22.33 2.66 10.71
CA ILE A 157 22.63 1.92 9.47
C ILE A 157 21.36 1.56 8.72
N ASP A 158 20.32 1.13 9.44
CA ASP A 158 19.07 0.71 8.83
C ASP A 158 17.91 0.88 9.83
N GLU A 159 16.91 1.68 9.41
CA GLU A 159 15.69 1.95 10.16
C GLU A 159 14.91 0.65 10.48
N SER A 160 15.13 -0.43 9.73
CA SER A 160 14.50 -1.73 9.97
C SER A 160 14.96 -2.41 11.28
N PHE A 161 15.99 -1.87 11.95
CA PHE A 161 16.43 -2.31 13.28
C PHE A 161 15.84 -1.47 14.43
N LEU A 162 15.05 -0.43 14.16
CA LEU A 162 14.31 0.29 15.19
C LEU A 162 13.24 -0.64 15.79
N ASP A 163 13.44 -1.02 17.04
CA ASP A 163 12.42 -1.77 17.78
C ASP A 163 11.34 -0.81 18.25
N VAL A 164 10.25 -0.74 17.49
CA VAL A 164 9.05 0.05 17.79
C VAL A 164 8.50 -0.28 19.18
N ASN A 165 8.67 -1.52 19.65
CA ASN A 165 8.19 -1.94 20.97
C ASN A 165 8.89 -1.20 22.12
N SER A 166 10.13 -0.71 21.91
CA SER A 166 10.86 0.11 22.88
C SER A 166 10.15 1.44 23.19
N PHE A 167 9.29 1.89 22.28
CA PHE A 167 8.56 3.15 22.39
C PHE A 167 7.11 2.95 22.84
N ILE A 168 6.64 1.70 22.93
CA ILE A 168 5.32 1.36 23.46
C ILE A 168 5.36 1.57 24.97
N ARG A 169 4.65 2.59 25.45
CA ARG A 169 4.43 2.79 26.88
C ARG A 169 3.09 2.18 27.26
N PRO A 170 3.02 1.32 28.29
CA PRO A 170 1.73 0.82 28.75
C PRO A 170 0.87 2.00 29.21
N ALA A 171 -0.31 2.14 28.62
CA ALA A 171 -1.26 3.19 28.94
C ALA A 171 -2.08 2.86 30.20
N ASP A 172 -2.10 1.59 30.61
CA ASP A 172 -3.00 1.06 31.62
C ASP A 172 -2.45 1.21 33.06
N ILE A 173 -1.15 1.52 33.19
CA ILE A 173 -0.45 1.56 34.49
C ILE A 173 -0.16 3.02 34.87
N CYS A 174 -0.55 3.39 36.10
CA CYS A 174 -0.27 4.70 36.64
C CYS A 174 1.23 4.98 36.76
N LYS A 175 1.70 6.07 36.14
CA LYS A 175 3.11 6.51 36.17
C LYS A 175 3.58 7.01 37.54
N SER A 176 2.65 7.38 38.43
CA SER A 176 2.98 7.93 39.75
C SER A 176 3.21 6.84 40.79
N CYS A 177 2.41 5.78 40.77
CA CYS A 177 2.48 4.71 41.77
C CYS A 177 2.95 3.35 41.23
N TYR A 178 3.07 3.18 39.91
CA TYR A 178 3.49 1.96 39.21
C TYR A 178 2.73 0.67 39.61
N LYS A 179 1.57 0.82 40.25
CA LYS A 179 0.76 -0.28 40.79
C LYS A 179 -0.71 -0.18 40.42
N GLY A 180 -1.25 1.05 40.40
CA GLY A 180 -2.66 1.27 40.14
C GLY A 180 -2.99 1.31 38.65
N GLU A 181 -4.19 0.86 38.34
CA GLU A 181 -4.80 0.90 37.02
C GLU A 181 -5.39 2.29 36.76
N LEU A 182 -5.30 2.75 35.52
CA LEU A 182 -5.85 4.03 35.06
C LEU A 182 -7.26 3.83 34.50
N ILE A 183 -8.27 4.28 35.24
CA ILE A 183 -9.69 4.15 34.88
C ILE A 183 -10.13 5.40 34.09
N PRO A 184 -10.69 5.27 32.87
CA PRO A 184 -11.16 6.40 32.09
C PRO A 184 -12.47 6.99 32.65
N MET A 185 -12.51 8.32 32.73
CA MET A 185 -13.71 9.11 32.97
C MET A 185 -13.95 9.98 31.74
N ASP A 186 -14.81 9.49 30.84
CA ASP A 186 -15.07 10.12 29.54
C ASP A 186 -15.68 11.52 29.67
N ASP A 187 -16.50 11.76 30.69
CA ASP A 187 -17.15 13.06 30.90
C ASP A 187 -16.15 14.19 31.22
N GLU A 188 -15.00 13.84 31.81
CA GLU A 188 -13.98 14.80 32.25
C GLU A 188 -12.69 14.75 31.42
N GLY A 189 -12.53 13.78 30.51
CA GLY A 189 -11.31 13.62 29.72
C GLY A 189 -10.08 13.27 30.57
N VAL A 190 -10.28 12.56 31.68
CA VAL A 190 -9.22 12.18 32.62
C VAL A 190 -9.20 10.68 32.92
N LEU A 191 -8.00 10.13 33.00
CA LEU A 191 -7.74 8.82 33.57
C LEU A 191 -7.45 9.00 35.07
N ILE A 192 -8.15 8.27 35.93
CA ILE A 192 -7.96 8.32 37.38
C ILE A 192 -7.34 7.01 37.85
N CYS A 193 -6.24 7.11 38.59
CA CYS A 193 -5.64 5.93 39.21
C CYS A 193 -6.46 5.43 40.41
N ASN A 194 -6.76 4.13 40.45
CA ASN A 194 -7.49 3.52 41.57
C ASN A 194 -6.72 3.44 42.91
N VAL A 195 -5.39 3.62 42.91
CA VAL A 195 -4.56 3.52 44.13
C VAL A 195 -4.12 4.88 44.65
N CYS A 196 -3.55 5.74 43.79
CA CYS A 196 -3.00 7.03 44.21
C CYS A 196 -3.85 8.23 43.79
N SER A 197 -5.00 7.98 43.17
CA SER A 197 -5.97 9.01 42.74
C SER A 197 -5.37 10.13 41.88
N THR A 198 -4.23 9.86 41.23
CA THR A 198 -3.63 10.80 40.28
C THR A 198 -4.51 10.87 39.03
N ASN A 199 -4.82 12.10 38.61
CA ASN A 199 -5.49 12.36 37.34
C ASN A 199 -4.46 12.54 36.22
N VAL A 200 -4.74 11.96 35.06
CA VAL A 200 -3.95 12.13 33.84
C VAL A 200 -4.91 12.51 32.73
N LYS A 201 -4.75 13.68 32.14
CA LYS A 201 -5.57 14.09 30.98
C LYS A 201 -5.32 13.12 29.82
N TYR A 202 -6.39 12.63 29.20
CA TYR A 202 -6.30 11.85 27.97
C TYR A 202 -7.23 12.44 26.91
N LEU A 203 -6.88 12.25 25.65
CA LEU A 203 -7.69 12.71 24.54
C LEU A 203 -8.78 11.65 24.28
N ILE A 204 -10.03 12.07 24.29
CA ILE A 204 -11.16 11.23 23.89
C ILE A 204 -11.37 11.45 22.40
N GLU A 205 -11.03 10.45 21.60
CA GLU A 205 -11.43 10.40 20.20
C GLU A 205 -12.88 9.92 20.14
N ASN A 206 -13.82 10.86 20.11
CA ASN A 206 -15.21 10.54 19.84
C ASN A 206 -15.34 10.08 18.37
N GLU A 207 -15.50 8.78 18.14
CA GLU A 207 -15.79 8.22 16.81
C GLU A 207 -17.18 8.63 16.29
N LYS A 208 -18.07 9.08 17.17
CA LYS A 208 -19.41 9.57 16.79
C LYS A 208 -19.36 11.08 16.55
N PRO A 209 -19.63 11.57 15.33
CA PRO A 209 -19.77 13.00 15.09
C PRO A 209 -20.95 13.54 15.92
N SER A 210 -20.72 14.66 16.58
CA SER A 210 -21.79 15.43 17.23
C SER A 210 -22.81 15.85 16.18
N TYR A 211 -24.11 15.81 16.50
CA TYR A 211 -25.22 16.17 15.60
C TYR A 211 -25.12 17.59 14.98
N LYS A 212 -24.23 18.44 15.51
CA LYS A 212 -23.99 19.81 15.04
C LYS A 212 -22.77 19.96 14.14
N GLU A 213 -21.90 18.98 14.08
CA GLU A 213 -20.80 18.97 13.13
C GLU A 213 -21.28 18.24 11.87
N PRO A 214 -21.16 18.83 10.67
CA PRO A 214 -21.35 18.05 9.45
C PRO A 214 -20.46 16.80 9.57
N PRO A 215 -20.92 15.62 9.14
CA PRO A 215 -20.10 14.42 9.17
C PRO A 215 -18.73 14.80 8.63
N LYS A 216 -17.64 14.50 9.35
CA LYS A 216 -16.30 14.64 8.77
C LYS A 216 -16.35 13.82 7.50
N GLU A 217 -16.47 14.49 6.37
CA GLU A 217 -16.35 13.89 5.06
C GLU A 217 -14.91 13.39 5.02
N VAL A 218 -14.68 12.18 5.53
CA VAL A 218 -13.56 11.37 5.12
C VAL A 218 -13.70 11.39 3.62
N CYS A 219 -12.78 12.05 2.93
CA CYS A 219 -12.87 12.29 1.51
C CYS A 219 -12.96 10.93 0.78
N PHE A 220 -14.16 10.41 0.63
CA PHE A 220 -14.49 9.15 -0.05
C PHE A 220 -14.49 9.34 -1.57
N TYR A 221 -14.11 10.52 -2.06
CA TYR A 221 -13.96 10.86 -3.48
C TYR A 221 -12.76 10.15 -4.15
N ALA A 222 -12.33 8.99 -3.64
CA ALA A 222 -11.69 8.02 -4.50
C ALA A 222 -12.77 7.45 -5.42
N TYR A 223 -12.54 7.46 -6.74
CA TYR A 223 -13.41 6.79 -7.70
C TYR A 223 -13.53 5.31 -7.33
N LYS A 224 -14.64 4.92 -6.69
CA LYS A 224 -14.95 3.53 -6.37
C LYS A 224 -15.93 3.02 -7.43
N LYS A 225 -15.59 1.92 -8.09
CA LYS A 225 -16.42 1.25 -9.11
C LYS A 225 -17.85 1.00 -8.62
N ILE A 226 -18.03 0.72 -7.33
CA ILE A 226 -19.36 0.55 -6.70
C ILE A 226 -20.23 1.80 -6.78
N ASN A 227 -19.67 3.00 -6.70
CA ASN A 227 -20.45 4.24 -6.80
C ASN A 227 -21.01 4.38 -8.21
N HIS A 228 -20.18 4.10 -9.22
CA HIS A 228 -20.66 4.09 -10.60
C HIS A 228 -21.69 2.99 -10.85
N PHE A 229 -21.56 1.81 -10.24
CA PHE A 229 -22.61 0.79 -10.31
C PHE A 229 -23.94 1.26 -9.69
N LYS A 230 -23.88 1.95 -8.54
CA LYS A 230 -25.07 2.58 -7.93
C LYS A 230 -25.68 3.67 -8.81
N GLU A 231 -24.86 4.48 -9.49
CA GLU A 231 -25.33 5.43 -10.49
C GLU A 231 -26.07 4.71 -11.62
N ILE A 232 -25.51 3.61 -12.15
CA ILE A 232 -26.16 2.81 -13.20
C ILE A 232 -27.50 2.23 -12.73
N LEU A 233 -27.62 1.79 -11.47
CA LEU A 233 -28.90 1.36 -10.90
C LEU A 233 -29.91 2.51 -10.81
N ALA A 234 -29.47 3.71 -10.42
CA ALA A 234 -30.32 4.89 -10.38
C ALA A 234 -30.76 5.32 -11.80
N GLN A 235 -29.83 5.30 -12.78
CA GLN A 235 -30.11 5.57 -14.19
C GLN A 235 -31.11 4.57 -14.75
N PHE A 236 -30.91 3.27 -14.48
CA PHE A 236 -31.79 2.20 -14.93
C PHE A 236 -33.23 2.41 -14.44
N GLN A 237 -33.39 2.82 -13.18
CA GLN A 237 -34.69 3.09 -12.57
C GLN A 237 -35.25 4.50 -12.82
N GLY A 238 -34.53 5.35 -13.57
CA GLY A 238 -34.90 6.75 -13.77
C GLY A 238 -34.93 7.57 -12.47
N LYS A 239 -34.28 7.11 -11.40
CA LYS A 239 -34.17 7.81 -10.09
C LYS A 239 -33.02 8.83 -10.09
N GLU A 240 -32.76 9.46 -11.23
CA GLU A 240 -31.68 10.43 -11.37
C GLU A 240 -32.12 11.84 -10.99
N THR A 241 -31.19 12.66 -10.50
CA THR A 241 -31.42 14.07 -10.18
C THR A 241 -31.06 15.03 -11.31
N THR A 242 -30.71 14.51 -12.49
CA THR A 242 -30.27 15.30 -13.63
C THR A 242 -31.39 16.20 -14.15
N GLN A 243 -31.11 17.49 -14.29
CA GLN A 243 -32.06 18.45 -14.88
C GLN A 243 -31.97 18.40 -16.41
N ILE A 244 -32.97 17.81 -17.05
CA ILE A 244 -33.10 17.81 -18.52
C ILE A 244 -33.89 19.05 -18.94
N PRO A 245 -33.35 19.91 -19.84
CA PRO A 245 -34.08 21.06 -20.35
C PRO A 245 -35.41 20.67 -20.99
N VAL A 246 -36.45 21.49 -20.74
CA VAL A 246 -37.80 21.23 -21.24
C VAL A 246 -37.83 21.15 -22.77
N ASP A 247 -37.04 21.99 -23.45
CA ASP A 247 -36.92 22.03 -24.91
C ASP A 247 -36.51 20.68 -25.52
N VAL A 248 -35.66 19.91 -24.83
CA VAL A 248 -35.22 18.59 -25.28
C VAL A 248 -36.38 17.60 -25.24
N VAL A 249 -37.15 17.62 -24.16
CA VAL A 249 -38.33 16.76 -23.98
C VAL A 249 -39.42 17.15 -24.98
N GLU A 250 -39.63 18.44 -25.22
CA GLU A 250 -40.62 18.92 -26.18
C GLU A 250 -40.24 18.58 -27.62
N SER A 251 -38.96 18.80 -27.99
CA SER A 251 -38.44 18.40 -29.31
C SER A 251 -38.61 16.90 -29.55
N LEU A 252 -38.40 16.08 -28.52
CA LEU A 252 -38.61 14.64 -28.58
C LEU A 252 -40.09 14.28 -28.77
N LYS A 253 -41.01 14.94 -28.03
CA LYS A 253 -42.47 14.76 -28.20
C LYS A 253 -42.92 15.14 -29.62
N GLN A 254 -42.42 16.25 -30.15
CA GLN A 254 -42.71 16.68 -31.52
C GLN A 254 -42.19 15.67 -32.55
N GLN A 255 -40.99 15.14 -32.36
CA GLN A 255 -40.42 14.13 -33.25
C GLN A 255 -41.19 12.80 -33.20
N ILE A 256 -41.62 12.35 -32.02
CA ILE A 256 -42.49 11.17 -31.86
C ILE A 256 -43.80 11.36 -32.62
N LYS A 257 -44.43 12.55 -32.50
CA LYS A 257 -45.66 12.90 -33.22
C LYS A 257 -45.45 12.95 -34.73
N LYS A 258 -44.31 13.47 -35.18
CA LYS A 258 -43.94 13.56 -36.61
C LYS A 258 -43.71 12.19 -37.23
N GLU A 259 -43.02 11.29 -36.53
CA GLU A 259 -42.77 9.91 -36.97
C GLU A 259 -43.97 8.97 -36.75
N ARG A 260 -45.04 9.43 -36.09
CA ARG A 260 -46.23 8.64 -35.72
C ARG A 260 -45.86 7.33 -35.04
N VAL A 261 -44.88 7.37 -34.15
CA VAL A 261 -44.43 6.18 -33.41
C VAL A 261 -45.53 5.80 -32.43
N ASP A 262 -45.97 4.54 -32.49
CA ASP A 262 -46.92 3.98 -31.53
C ASP A 262 -46.30 3.94 -30.13
N ILE A 263 -47.12 4.25 -29.11
CA ILE A 263 -46.74 4.31 -27.69
C ILE A 263 -46.11 2.99 -27.23
N ASN A 264 -46.63 1.86 -27.74
CA ASN A 264 -46.13 0.52 -27.42
C ASN A 264 -44.74 0.22 -27.99
N ASN A 265 -44.30 0.98 -29.01
CA ASN A 265 -43.00 0.79 -29.67
C ASN A 265 -41.90 1.72 -29.12
N ILE A 266 -42.18 2.48 -28.06
CA ILE A 266 -41.23 3.39 -27.43
C ILE A 266 -40.31 2.61 -26.48
N THR A 267 -39.37 1.87 -27.08
CA THR A 267 -38.30 1.16 -26.37
C THR A 267 -37.10 2.07 -26.12
N TYR A 268 -36.18 1.64 -25.24
CA TYR A 268 -34.89 2.33 -25.03
C TYR A 268 -34.19 2.65 -26.36
N TYR A 269 -34.12 1.66 -27.27
CA TYR A 269 -33.46 1.81 -28.56
C TYR A 269 -34.17 2.80 -29.47
N LYS A 270 -35.51 2.85 -29.43
CA LYS A 270 -36.28 3.82 -30.23
C LYS A 270 -36.05 5.24 -29.74
N VAL A 271 -36.05 5.47 -28.43
CA VAL A 271 -35.72 6.78 -27.85
C VAL A 271 -34.29 7.20 -28.20
N LYS A 272 -33.33 6.27 -28.13
CA LYS A 272 -31.94 6.52 -28.55
C LYS A 272 -31.83 6.94 -30.02
N GLU A 273 -32.59 6.29 -30.90
CA GLU A 273 -32.65 6.64 -32.33
C GLU A 273 -33.19 8.06 -32.54
N LEU A 274 -34.27 8.42 -31.83
CA LEU A 274 -34.88 9.75 -31.91
C LEU A 274 -33.93 10.84 -31.38
N LEU A 275 -33.27 10.61 -30.24
CA LEU A 275 -32.26 11.53 -29.70
C LEU A 275 -31.09 11.70 -30.66
N LYS A 276 -30.65 10.63 -31.34
CA LYS A 276 -29.61 10.70 -32.36
C LYS A 276 -30.02 11.59 -33.53
N LYS A 277 -31.25 11.47 -34.03
CA LYS A 277 -31.76 12.32 -35.13
C LYS A 277 -31.83 13.80 -34.74
N LEU A 278 -32.12 14.10 -33.47
CA LEU A 278 -32.17 15.46 -32.94
C LEU A 278 -30.78 16.01 -32.56
N GLY A 279 -29.72 15.20 -32.62
CA GLY A 279 -28.35 15.60 -32.25
C GLY A 279 -28.09 15.64 -30.73
N TYR A 280 -28.96 15.02 -29.93
CA TYR A 280 -28.92 15.07 -28.47
C TYR A 280 -28.14 13.90 -27.85
N ASN A 281 -26.86 13.77 -28.22
CA ASN A 281 -26.00 12.64 -27.80
C ASN A 281 -25.70 12.63 -26.29
N LYS A 282 -25.68 13.81 -25.66
CA LYS A 282 -25.41 13.97 -24.21
C LYS A 282 -26.41 13.24 -23.32
N TYR A 283 -27.63 12.98 -23.82
CA TYR A 283 -28.72 12.44 -23.01
C TYR A 283 -28.94 10.94 -23.19
N TYR A 284 -28.00 10.22 -23.82
CA TYR A 284 -28.12 8.77 -24.02
C TYR A 284 -28.08 7.96 -22.73
N GLU A 285 -27.40 8.47 -21.71
CA GLU A 285 -27.34 7.83 -20.39
C GLU A 285 -28.67 8.01 -19.63
N HIS A 286 -29.37 9.11 -19.89
CA HIS A 286 -30.60 9.51 -19.19
C HIS A 286 -31.88 9.03 -19.89
N ILE A 287 -31.80 8.05 -20.80
CA ILE A 287 -32.96 7.62 -21.61
C ILE A 287 -34.12 7.14 -20.74
N ASN A 288 -33.85 6.39 -19.66
CA ASN A 288 -34.91 5.90 -18.78
C ASN A 288 -35.58 7.03 -18.00
N PHE A 289 -34.83 8.05 -17.59
CA PHE A 289 -35.40 9.27 -17.01
C PHE A 289 -36.22 10.07 -18.01
N ILE A 290 -35.80 10.15 -19.28
CA ILE A 290 -36.57 10.79 -20.35
C ILE A 290 -37.87 10.01 -20.62
N LYS A 291 -37.81 8.67 -20.63
CA LYS A 291 -39.00 7.82 -20.75
C LYS A 291 -40.01 8.13 -19.63
N ASP A 292 -39.56 8.30 -18.39
CA ASP A 292 -40.40 8.72 -17.27
C ASP A 292 -41.08 10.08 -17.53
N LYS A 293 -40.33 11.08 -18.01
CA LYS A 293 -40.87 12.39 -18.40
C LYS A 293 -41.85 12.35 -19.59
N LEU A 294 -41.77 11.32 -20.43
CA LEU A 294 -42.72 11.07 -21.52
C LEU A 294 -43.99 10.34 -21.04
N GLY A 295 -44.02 9.86 -19.80
CA GLY A 295 -45.16 9.15 -19.19
C GLY A 295 -45.00 7.63 -19.13
N PHE A 296 -43.82 7.09 -19.48
CA PHE A 296 -43.52 5.66 -19.37
C PHE A 296 -42.82 5.37 -18.06
N LYS A 297 -43.43 4.54 -17.22
CA LYS A 297 -42.80 4.17 -15.93
C LYS A 297 -41.51 3.38 -16.18
N PRO A 298 -40.38 3.80 -15.60
CA PRO A 298 -39.14 3.02 -15.66
C PRO A 298 -39.26 1.75 -14.81
N PRO A 299 -38.35 0.78 -14.99
CA PRO A 299 -38.22 -0.36 -14.08
C PRO A 299 -38.00 0.12 -12.65
N ILE A 300 -38.70 -0.48 -11.69
CA ILE A 300 -38.47 -0.22 -10.26
C ILE A 300 -37.94 -1.51 -9.65
N ILE A 301 -36.84 -1.39 -8.92
CA ILE A 301 -36.19 -2.47 -8.18
C ILE A 301 -36.51 -2.28 -6.69
N SER A 302 -36.74 -3.36 -5.96
CA SER A 302 -36.91 -3.30 -4.50
C SER A 302 -35.58 -2.97 -3.81
N GLN A 303 -35.64 -2.38 -2.62
CA GLN A 303 -34.43 -2.03 -1.86
C GLN A 303 -33.58 -3.27 -1.54
N ASP A 304 -34.21 -4.37 -1.13
CA ASP A 304 -33.52 -5.64 -0.81
C ASP A 304 -32.75 -6.18 -2.03
N LEU A 305 -33.34 -6.05 -3.23
CA LEU A 305 -32.71 -6.48 -4.48
C LEU A 305 -31.56 -5.54 -4.88
N GLU A 306 -31.71 -4.22 -4.71
CA GLU A 306 -30.61 -3.26 -4.91
C GLU A 306 -29.40 -3.55 -4.01
N GLU A 307 -29.64 -3.85 -2.73
CA GLU A 307 -28.60 -4.21 -1.77
C GLU A 307 -27.91 -5.52 -2.16
N THR A 308 -28.69 -6.53 -2.56
CA THR A 308 -28.17 -7.82 -3.05
C THR A 308 -27.29 -7.63 -4.30
N LEU A 309 -27.75 -6.84 -5.27
CA LEU A 309 -26.98 -6.49 -6.48
C LEU A 309 -25.67 -5.77 -6.13
N CYS A 310 -25.70 -4.84 -5.16
CA CYS A 310 -24.50 -4.15 -4.70
C CYS A 310 -23.50 -5.12 -4.03
N ASN A 311 -23.99 -6.08 -3.24
CA ASN A 311 -23.14 -7.09 -2.60
C ASN A 311 -22.47 -7.99 -3.65
N PHE A 312 -23.24 -8.50 -4.61
CA PHE A 312 -22.68 -9.31 -5.70
C PHE A 312 -21.68 -8.51 -6.55
N PHE A 313 -21.95 -7.22 -6.79
CA PHE A 313 -20.99 -6.34 -7.47
C PHE A 313 -19.69 -6.17 -6.68
N MET A 314 -19.73 -6.17 -5.35
CA MET A 314 -18.51 -6.10 -4.53
C MET A 314 -17.70 -7.40 -4.61
N GLU A 315 -18.37 -8.55 -4.62
CA GLU A 315 -17.73 -9.88 -4.69
C GLU A 315 -16.97 -10.08 -6.01
N ILE A 316 -17.53 -9.65 -7.14
CA ILE A 316 -16.88 -9.83 -8.46
C ILE A 316 -15.62 -8.98 -8.66
N GLN A 317 -15.36 -7.95 -7.84
CA GLN A 317 -14.23 -7.04 -8.06
C GLN A 317 -12.88 -7.74 -7.90
N TYR A 318 -12.77 -8.65 -6.93
CA TYR A 318 -11.53 -9.39 -6.67
C TYR A 318 -11.25 -10.44 -7.76
N PRO A 319 -12.18 -11.35 -8.11
CA PRO A 319 -12.00 -12.28 -9.22
C PRO A 319 -11.74 -11.57 -10.55
N TYR A 320 -12.42 -10.44 -10.81
CA TYR A 320 -12.15 -9.63 -11.98
C TYR A 320 -10.68 -9.18 -12.03
N ALA A 321 -10.14 -8.64 -10.92
CA ALA A 321 -8.77 -8.14 -10.88
C ALA A 321 -7.74 -9.24 -11.15
N LYS A 322 -8.05 -10.48 -10.74
CA LYS A 322 -7.20 -11.66 -10.95
C LYS A 322 -7.26 -12.21 -12.38
N HIS A 323 -8.43 -12.13 -13.02
CA HIS A 323 -8.68 -12.71 -14.35
C HIS A 323 -8.69 -11.69 -15.49
N CYS A 324 -8.48 -10.40 -15.20
CA CYS A 324 -8.39 -9.33 -16.18
C CYS A 324 -7.17 -9.55 -17.10
N PRO A 325 -7.34 -9.55 -18.44
CA PRO A 325 -6.23 -9.62 -19.38
C PRO A 325 -5.28 -8.42 -19.26
N ASP A 326 -3.98 -8.62 -19.46
CA ASP A 326 -2.95 -7.57 -19.32
C ASP A 326 -3.16 -6.37 -20.26
N TYR A 327 -3.78 -6.60 -21.43
CA TYR A 327 -4.06 -5.53 -22.39
C TYR A 327 -5.28 -4.67 -22.00
N ARG A 328 -6.08 -5.09 -21.02
CA ARG A 328 -7.33 -4.44 -20.62
C ARG A 328 -7.16 -3.71 -19.29
N VAL A 329 -7.38 -2.40 -19.31
CA VAL A 329 -7.32 -1.56 -18.10
C VAL A 329 -8.70 -1.30 -17.49
N ASN A 330 -9.75 -1.28 -18.33
CA ASN A 330 -11.11 -0.92 -17.93
C ASN A 330 -11.91 -2.13 -17.43
N PHE A 331 -12.74 -1.91 -16.42
CA PHE A 331 -13.68 -2.90 -15.88
C PHE A 331 -14.64 -3.46 -16.95
N LEU A 332 -15.39 -4.52 -16.62
CA LEU A 332 -16.53 -4.97 -17.42
C LEU A 332 -17.53 -3.83 -17.61
N HIS A 333 -18.26 -3.83 -18.72
CA HIS A 333 -19.27 -2.81 -18.97
C HIS A 333 -20.39 -2.94 -17.94
N TYR A 334 -20.77 -1.84 -17.30
CA TYR A 334 -21.66 -1.90 -16.13
C TYR A 334 -23.07 -2.42 -16.46
N TYR A 335 -23.63 -2.06 -17.62
CA TYR A 335 -24.91 -2.66 -18.05
C TYR A 335 -24.79 -4.15 -18.39
N TYR A 336 -23.60 -4.62 -18.81
CA TYR A 336 -23.37 -6.05 -19.03
C TYR A 336 -23.32 -6.79 -17.68
N VAL A 337 -22.60 -6.23 -16.69
CA VAL A 337 -22.57 -6.77 -15.33
C VAL A 337 -23.97 -6.78 -14.73
N LEU A 338 -24.73 -5.68 -14.85
CA LEU A 338 -26.11 -5.60 -14.38
C LEU A 338 -26.99 -6.70 -14.99
N TYR A 339 -26.89 -6.90 -16.32
CA TYR A 339 -27.58 -7.99 -17.02
C TYR A 339 -27.25 -9.35 -16.41
N LYS A 340 -25.96 -9.64 -16.22
CA LYS A 340 -25.51 -10.92 -15.66
C LYS A 340 -25.93 -11.14 -14.21
N LEU A 341 -25.94 -10.08 -13.39
CA LEU A 341 -26.40 -10.19 -12.01
C LEU A 341 -27.90 -10.47 -11.93
N PHE A 342 -28.73 -9.85 -12.77
CA PHE A 342 -30.16 -10.20 -12.85
C PHE A 342 -30.38 -11.62 -13.38
N GLU A 343 -29.59 -12.04 -14.37
CA GLU A 343 -29.63 -13.41 -14.90
C GLU A 343 -29.31 -14.45 -13.81
N LEU A 344 -28.28 -14.20 -12.98
CA LEU A 344 -27.93 -15.05 -11.83
C LEU A 344 -29.01 -15.09 -10.74
N LEU A 345 -29.70 -13.97 -10.51
CA LEU A 345 -30.79 -13.88 -9.53
C LEU A 345 -32.11 -14.45 -10.05
N GLY A 346 -32.19 -14.84 -11.34
CA GLY A 346 -33.41 -15.33 -11.98
C GLY A 346 -34.42 -14.24 -12.35
N GLU A 347 -34.04 -12.96 -12.24
CA GLU A 347 -34.92 -11.80 -12.46
C GLU A 347 -34.97 -11.42 -13.96
N THR A 348 -35.50 -12.35 -14.76
CA THR A 348 -35.47 -12.25 -16.23
C THR A 348 -36.34 -11.13 -16.81
N HIS A 349 -37.29 -10.58 -16.04
CA HIS A 349 -38.20 -9.53 -16.51
C HIS A 349 -37.52 -8.18 -16.71
N TYR A 350 -36.37 -7.92 -16.06
CA TYR A 350 -35.60 -6.69 -16.26
C TYR A 350 -34.68 -6.74 -17.50
N LEU A 351 -34.32 -7.94 -17.97
CA LEU A 351 -33.33 -8.15 -19.03
C LEU A 351 -33.66 -7.43 -20.36
N PRO A 352 -34.92 -7.40 -20.84
CA PRO A 352 -35.25 -6.74 -22.11
C PRO A 352 -35.06 -5.21 -22.08
N GLU A 353 -35.06 -4.61 -20.89
CA GLU A 353 -34.92 -3.16 -20.72
C GLU A 353 -33.46 -2.71 -20.59
N ILE A 354 -32.52 -3.64 -20.42
CA ILE A 354 -31.10 -3.34 -20.24
C ILE A 354 -30.44 -3.04 -21.58
N PRO A 355 -29.79 -1.87 -21.75
CA PRO A 355 -29.13 -1.50 -22.99
C PRO A 355 -27.80 -2.23 -23.18
N MET A 356 -27.86 -3.43 -23.75
CA MET A 356 -26.69 -4.25 -24.06
C MET A 356 -25.85 -3.66 -25.21
N LEU A 357 -24.55 -3.99 -25.23
CA LEU A 357 -23.65 -3.65 -26.33
C LEU A 357 -24.11 -4.33 -27.63
N LYS A 358 -23.92 -3.66 -28.76
CA LYS A 358 -24.24 -4.21 -30.10
C LYS A 358 -23.09 -5.02 -30.71
N ASP A 359 -21.89 -4.80 -30.21
CA ASP A 359 -20.65 -5.36 -30.78
C ASP A 359 -20.41 -6.77 -30.23
N ARG A 360 -20.48 -7.77 -31.13
CA ARG A 360 -20.42 -9.19 -30.77
C ARG A 360 -19.06 -9.58 -30.20
N GLU A 361 -17.97 -9.04 -30.74
CA GLU A 361 -16.61 -9.37 -30.28
C GLU A 361 -16.38 -8.88 -28.85
N LYS A 362 -16.84 -7.66 -28.54
CA LYS A 362 -16.78 -7.09 -27.19
C LYS A 362 -17.66 -7.80 -26.17
N LEU A 363 -18.77 -8.40 -26.62
CA LEU A 363 -19.60 -9.23 -25.76
C LEU A 363 -18.92 -10.57 -25.47
N ILE A 364 -18.36 -11.23 -26.50
CA ILE A 364 -17.59 -12.48 -26.33
C ILE A 364 -16.43 -12.26 -25.36
N GLU A 365 -15.67 -11.17 -25.52
CA GLU A 365 -14.57 -10.85 -24.61
C GLU A 365 -15.06 -10.71 -23.16
N GLN A 366 -16.18 -10.04 -22.93
CA GLN A 366 -16.76 -9.89 -21.59
C GLN A 366 -17.27 -11.22 -21.03
N ASP A 367 -17.94 -12.03 -21.84
CA ASP A 367 -18.39 -13.39 -21.47
C ASP A 367 -17.21 -14.28 -21.07
N THR A 368 -16.07 -14.19 -21.78
CA THR A 368 -14.88 -15.00 -21.42
C THR A 368 -14.29 -14.61 -20.07
N ILE A 369 -14.33 -13.33 -19.69
CA ILE A 369 -13.89 -12.85 -18.38
C ILE A 369 -14.92 -13.23 -17.32
N TRP A 370 -16.21 -13.01 -17.61
CA TRP A 370 -17.32 -13.36 -16.71
C TRP A 370 -17.33 -14.85 -16.35
N LYS A 371 -17.07 -15.72 -17.33
CA LYS A 371 -16.95 -17.16 -17.11
C LYS A 371 -15.91 -17.50 -16.04
N LYS A 372 -14.72 -16.89 -16.09
CA LYS A 372 -13.66 -17.10 -15.10
C LYS A 372 -14.06 -16.58 -13.72
N ILE A 373 -14.79 -15.45 -13.67
CA ILE A 373 -15.32 -14.90 -12.42
C ILE A 373 -16.33 -15.88 -11.80
N CYS A 374 -17.26 -16.40 -12.61
CA CYS A 374 -18.23 -17.41 -12.17
C CYS A 374 -17.53 -18.69 -11.68
N GLU A 375 -16.50 -19.15 -12.38
CA GLU A 375 -15.70 -20.32 -11.98
C GLU A 375 -14.99 -20.12 -10.62
N GLU A 376 -14.54 -18.91 -10.28
CA GLU A 376 -13.89 -18.62 -8.99
C GLU A 376 -14.88 -18.42 -7.84
N LEU A 377 -16.08 -17.91 -8.13
CA LEU A 377 -17.13 -17.67 -7.13
C LEU A 377 -18.10 -18.86 -6.98
N ASP A 378 -17.86 -19.97 -7.69
CA ASP A 378 -18.77 -21.11 -7.79
C ASP A 378 -20.20 -20.72 -8.23
N TRP A 379 -20.32 -19.72 -9.10
CA TRP A 379 -21.59 -19.26 -9.67
C TRP A 379 -21.93 -19.97 -10.98
N GLU A 380 -23.22 -20.10 -11.28
CA GLU A 380 -23.67 -20.66 -12.56
C GLU A 380 -23.34 -19.73 -13.73
N PHE A 381 -22.53 -20.20 -14.67
CA PHE A 381 -22.23 -19.45 -15.88
C PHE A 381 -23.29 -19.72 -16.96
N LEU A 382 -24.06 -18.68 -17.29
CA LEU A 382 -24.95 -18.65 -18.44
C LEU A 382 -24.28 -17.84 -19.55
N ALA A 383 -24.20 -18.38 -20.77
CA ALA A 383 -23.60 -17.67 -21.91
C ALA A 383 -24.62 -16.67 -22.50
N THR A 384 -24.20 -15.43 -22.79
CA THR A 384 -25.07 -14.45 -23.47
C THR A 384 -25.05 -14.64 -24.99
N ILE A 385 -24.01 -15.29 -25.54
CA ILE A 385 -23.82 -15.55 -26.98
C ILE A 385 -23.50 -17.02 -27.23
#